data_AF-A0A379ATL8-F1
#
_entry.id   AF-A0A379ATL8-F1
#
_cell.length_a   1.000
_cell.length_b   1.000
_cell.length_c   1.000
_cell.angle_alpha   90.00
_cell.angle_beta   90.00
_cell.angle_gamma   90.00
#
_symmetry.space_group_name_H-M   'P 1'
#
loop_
_entity.id
_entity.type
_entity.pdbx_description
1 polymer ?
#
loop_
_entity_poly.entity_id
_entity_poly.type
_entity_poly.pdbx_seq_one_letter_code
_entity_poly.pdbx_strand_id
1 'polypeptide(L)'
;MQDIWQTPTADYFNKDFSFAWQKRSDNSIVRSWKDFADSMLSIPMAHQMATNYMILDGTPNKTMLKVMRPYQVYATQAVIEGIKKADFEMGEKKIGYIWHTTGSGKTITSFKTAWLASRLPKVNKVVFVVDRIALTKQTLENYRAYDPDNNDDVGSILDTNNTRDLRKSSKAMQTVSLLPVYKNLANWQKAVISPPQ
;
A
#
# COMPACT_ATOMS: atom_id res chain seq x y z
N MET A 1 17.91 28.64 -14.89
CA MET A 1 16.98 28.60 -13.74
C MET A 1 15.58 29.01 -14.20
N GLN A 2 15.08 28.35 -15.23
CA GLN A 2 13.72 28.48 -15.78
C GLN A 2 13.41 27.07 -16.31
N ASP A 3 12.38 26.42 -15.78
CA ASP A 3 11.71 25.18 -16.29
C ASP A 3 10.97 24.39 -15.19
N ILE A 4 10.73 24.94 -14.01
CA ILE A 4 10.06 24.21 -12.91
C ILE A 4 8.51 24.30 -13.00
N TRP A 5 7.94 25.11 -13.91
CA TRP A 5 6.49 25.34 -13.99
C TRP A 5 5.89 25.20 -15.40
N GLN A 6 6.38 24.26 -16.23
CA GLN A 6 5.64 23.94 -17.46
C GLN A 6 4.28 23.33 -17.10
N THR A 7 3.20 24.03 -17.46
CA THR A 7 1.84 23.49 -17.34
C THR A 7 1.73 22.33 -18.32
N PRO A 8 1.32 21.11 -17.90
CA PRO A 8 1.22 19.98 -18.81
C PRO A 8 0.27 20.33 -19.94
N THR A 9 0.76 20.42 -21.18
CA THR A 9 -0.10 20.60 -22.36
C THR A 9 -0.83 19.30 -22.66
N ALA A 10 -1.94 19.36 -23.42
CA ALA A 10 -2.73 18.19 -23.80
C ALA A 10 -1.90 17.08 -24.48
N ASP A 11 -0.78 17.44 -25.10
CA ASP A 11 0.14 16.51 -25.77
C ASP A 11 0.91 15.61 -24.79
N TYR A 12 1.04 16.02 -23.51
CA TYR A 12 1.62 15.19 -22.44
C TYR A 12 0.60 14.24 -21.80
N PHE A 13 -0.69 14.34 -22.14
CA PHE A 13 -1.73 13.48 -21.57
C PHE A 13 -1.72 12.10 -22.23
N ASN A 14 -1.07 11.14 -21.57
CA ASN A 14 -1.08 9.76 -22.03
C ASN A 14 -2.40 9.05 -21.68
N LYS A 15 -3.23 8.83 -22.71
CA LYS A 15 -4.53 8.15 -22.62
C LYS A 15 -4.44 6.69 -22.18
N ASP A 16 -3.30 6.03 -22.30
CA ASP A 16 -3.10 4.65 -21.84
C ASP A 16 -3.24 4.52 -20.32
N PHE A 17 -3.04 5.62 -19.60
CA PHE A 17 -3.25 5.70 -18.15
C PHE A 17 -4.63 6.23 -17.76
N SER A 18 -5.46 6.61 -18.74
CA SER A 18 -6.86 6.97 -18.47
C SER A 18 -7.68 5.71 -18.15
N PHE A 19 -8.57 5.82 -17.17
CA PHE A 19 -9.46 4.73 -16.79
C PHE A 19 -10.82 5.26 -16.40
N ALA A 20 -11.85 4.45 -16.64
CA ALA A 20 -13.19 4.75 -16.19
C ALA A 20 -13.38 4.31 -14.72
N TRP A 21 -14.21 5.04 -13.99
CA TRP A 21 -14.64 4.60 -12.67
C TRP A 21 -15.51 3.35 -12.77
N GLN A 22 -15.42 2.46 -11.79
CA GLN A 22 -16.09 1.16 -11.79
C GLN A 22 -16.90 0.99 -10.50
N LYS A 23 -18.05 0.32 -10.59
CA LYS A 23 -18.90 0.02 -9.43
C LYS A 23 -18.22 -1.00 -8.51
N ARG A 24 -18.37 -0.81 -7.20
CA ARG A 24 -17.80 -1.72 -6.19
C ARG A 24 -18.43 -3.12 -6.20
N SER A 25 -19.70 -3.22 -6.62
CA SER A 25 -20.47 -4.47 -6.61
C SER A 25 -19.98 -5.49 -7.63
N ASP A 26 -19.66 -5.05 -8.84
CA ASP A 26 -19.44 -5.93 -10.00
C ASP A 26 -18.29 -5.49 -10.92
N ASN A 27 -17.57 -4.42 -10.57
CA ASN A 27 -16.53 -3.80 -11.39
C ASN A 27 -17.01 -3.30 -12.77
N SER A 28 -18.33 -3.17 -12.99
CA SER A 28 -18.87 -2.60 -14.22
C SER A 28 -18.54 -1.11 -14.31
N ILE A 29 -18.36 -0.61 -15.54
CA ILE A 29 -18.00 0.80 -15.77
C ILE A 29 -19.20 1.70 -15.43
N VAL A 30 -18.93 2.76 -14.67
CA VAL A 30 -19.88 3.84 -14.42
C VAL A 30 -19.87 4.79 -15.63
N ARG A 31 -20.98 4.80 -16.39
CA ARG A 31 -21.13 5.64 -17.59
C ARG A 31 -21.90 6.94 -17.36
N SER A 32 -22.76 6.96 -16.34
CA SER A 32 -23.56 8.14 -15.96
C SER A 32 -22.68 9.10 -15.17
N TRP A 33 -22.66 10.38 -15.58
CA TRP A 33 -21.92 11.42 -14.85
C TRP A 33 -22.49 11.64 -13.45
N LYS A 34 -23.80 11.42 -13.25
CA LYS A 34 -24.46 11.51 -11.94
C LYS A 34 -23.95 10.40 -11.02
N ASP A 35 -24.00 9.16 -11.48
CA ASP A 35 -23.50 8.01 -10.75
C ASP A 35 -22.00 8.15 -10.43
N PHE A 36 -21.23 8.74 -11.35
CA PHE A 36 -19.82 9.06 -11.11
C PHE A 36 -19.66 10.11 -10.01
N ALA A 37 -20.42 11.21 -10.08
CA ALA A 37 -20.38 12.25 -9.06
C ALA A 37 -20.79 11.71 -7.67
N ASP A 38 -21.86 10.91 -7.62
CA ASP A 38 -22.38 10.32 -6.39
C ASP A 38 -21.43 9.27 -5.79
N SER A 39 -20.61 8.60 -6.62
CA SER A 39 -19.70 7.57 -6.14
C SER A 39 -18.28 8.08 -5.87
N MET A 40 -17.66 8.78 -6.82
CA MET A 40 -16.26 9.21 -6.76
C MET A 40 -16.10 10.61 -6.17
N LEU A 41 -16.95 11.58 -6.56
CA LEU A 41 -16.88 12.97 -6.10
C LEU A 41 -17.59 13.21 -4.77
N SER A 42 -18.29 12.21 -4.25
CA SER A 42 -18.97 12.31 -2.96
C SER A 42 -17.98 12.35 -1.80
N ILE A 43 -18.38 13.00 -0.71
CA ILE A 43 -17.67 12.95 0.57
C ILE A 43 -18.09 11.66 1.28
N PRO A 44 -17.16 10.83 1.80
CA PRO A 44 -15.73 11.09 1.94
C PRO A 44 -14.85 10.58 0.78
N MET A 45 -15.41 9.93 -0.26
CA MET A 45 -14.63 9.28 -1.31
C MET A 45 -13.64 10.23 -2.00
N ALA A 46 -14.07 11.43 -2.40
CA ALA A 46 -13.20 12.41 -3.06
C ALA A 46 -11.96 12.77 -2.22
N HIS A 47 -12.16 12.97 -0.91
CA HIS A 47 -11.07 13.27 0.03
C HIS A 47 -10.13 12.07 0.14
N GLN A 48 -10.67 10.86 0.30
CA GLN A 48 -9.85 9.66 0.38
C GLN A 48 -9.07 9.39 -0.92
N MET A 49 -9.66 9.69 -2.08
CA MET A 49 -8.96 9.59 -3.35
C MET A 49 -7.76 10.54 -3.39
N ALA A 50 -7.93 11.79 -2.98
CA ALA A 50 -6.86 12.78 -2.96
C ALA A 50 -5.75 12.47 -1.94
N THR A 51 -6.09 11.92 -0.76
CA THR A 51 -5.11 11.74 0.34
C THR A 51 -4.56 10.32 0.43
N ASN A 52 -5.42 9.31 0.32
CA ASN A 52 -5.08 7.94 0.68
C ASN A 52 -4.72 7.10 -0.55
N TYR A 53 -5.38 7.35 -1.68
CA TYR A 53 -5.30 6.50 -2.88
C TYR A 53 -4.49 7.10 -4.04
N MET A 54 -3.68 8.12 -3.73
CA MET A 54 -2.64 8.65 -4.61
C MET A 54 -1.25 8.28 -4.08
N ILE A 55 -0.31 8.02 -4.99
CA ILE A 55 1.11 7.76 -4.71
C ILE A 55 1.95 8.79 -5.47
N LEU A 56 2.78 9.52 -4.74
CA LEU A 56 3.88 10.27 -5.33
C LEU A 56 5.04 9.30 -5.47
N ASP A 57 5.32 8.89 -6.71
CA ASP A 57 6.50 8.08 -7.01
C ASP A 57 7.71 9.00 -7.04
N GLY A 58 8.57 8.91 -6.03
CA GLY A 58 9.79 9.67 -5.87
C GLY A 58 11.00 9.09 -6.61
N THR A 59 10.81 8.16 -7.56
CA THR A 59 11.92 7.60 -8.33
C THR A 59 12.72 8.73 -9.02
N PRO A 60 14.04 8.85 -8.78
CA PRO A 60 14.85 9.91 -9.36
C PRO A 60 14.69 9.98 -10.88
N ASN A 61 14.51 11.19 -11.42
CA ASN A 61 14.28 11.47 -12.84
C ASN A 61 13.01 10.82 -13.45
N LYS A 62 12.11 10.26 -12.62
CA LYS A 62 10.84 9.65 -13.04
C LYS A 62 9.69 9.99 -12.09
N THR A 63 9.78 11.15 -11.43
CA THR A 63 8.80 11.56 -10.44
C THR A 63 7.41 11.65 -11.08
N MET A 64 6.45 10.89 -10.56
CA MET A 64 5.10 10.85 -11.14
C MET A 64 4.03 10.66 -10.07
N LEU A 65 2.88 11.31 -10.26
CA LEU A 65 1.69 11.07 -9.47
C LEU A 65 0.93 9.88 -10.05
N LYS A 66 0.80 8.79 -9.28
CA LYS A 66 0.01 7.61 -9.62
C LYS A 66 -1.29 7.63 -8.83
N VAL A 67 -2.40 7.43 -9.52
CA VAL A 67 -3.73 7.31 -8.90
C VAL A 67 -4.15 5.84 -8.93
N MET A 68 -4.62 5.32 -7.79
CA MET A 68 -5.13 3.95 -7.73
C MET A 68 -6.43 3.82 -8.53
N ARG A 69 -6.56 2.70 -9.24
CA ARG A 69 -7.79 2.34 -9.98
C ARG A 69 -8.88 1.89 -8.99
N PRO A 70 -10.18 1.97 -9.37
CA PRO A 70 -11.30 1.68 -8.45
C PRO A 70 -11.19 0.33 -7.74
N TYR A 71 -10.84 -0.74 -8.46
CA TYR A 71 -10.68 -2.07 -7.86
C TYR A 71 -9.55 -2.13 -6.82
N GLN A 72 -8.47 -1.36 -7.00
CA GLN A 72 -7.37 -1.27 -6.05
C GLN A 72 -7.84 -0.55 -4.78
N VAL A 73 -8.61 0.54 -4.95
CA VAL A 73 -9.24 1.28 -3.85
C VAL A 73 -10.15 0.36 -3.04
N TYR A 74 -11.05 -0.38 -3.71
CA TYR A 74 -11.98 -1.28 -3.06
C TYR A 74 -11.28 -2.45 -2.36
N ALA A 75 -10.22 -3.01 -2.96
CA ALA A 75 -9.39 -4.03 -2.33
C ALA A 75 -8.75 -3.51 -1.03
N THR A 76 -8.14 -2.32 -1.07
CA THR A 76 -7.54 -1.70 0.12
C THR A 76 -8.60 -1.39 1.18
N GLN A 77 -9.76 -0.85 0.81
CA GLN A 77 -10.86 -0.60 1.73
C GLN A 77 -11.34 -1.89 2.42
N ALA A 78 -11.53 -2.97 1.66
CA ALA A 78 -11.95 -4.26 2.20
C ALA A 78 -10.94 -4.81 3.22
N VAL A 79 -9.64 -4.71 2.95
CA VAL A 79 -8.61 -5.13 3.90
C VAL A 79 -8.60 -4.27 5.16
N ILE A 80 -8.67 -2.94 5.03
CA ILE A 80 -8.67 -2.03 6.18
C ILE A 80 -9.93 -2.23 7.05
N GLU A 81 -11.10 -2.41 6.43
CA GLU A 81 -12.33 -2.75 7.14
C GLU A 81 -12.21 -4.10 7.86
N GLY A 82 -11.62 -5.10 7.20
CA GLY A 82 -11.35 -6.41 7.79
C GLY A 82 -10.43 -6.34 9.00
N ILE A 83 -9.33 -5.57 8.93
CA ILE A 83 -8.41 -5.35 10.06
C ILE A 83 -9.14 -4.67 11.24
N LYS A 84 -10.01 -3.69 10.96
CA LYS A 84 -10.76 -2.96 12.00
C LYS A 84 -11.78 -3.83 12.73
N LYS A 85 -12.39 -4.78 12.02
CA LYS A 85 -13.41 -5.71 12.54
C LYS A 85 -12.81 -6.94 13.22
N ALA A 86 -11.60 -7.33 12.83
CA ALA A 86 -10.95 -8.52 13.37
C ALA A 86 -10.71 -8.38 14.88
N ASP A 87 -11.11 -9.42 15.60
CA ASP A 87 -10.75 -9.62 17.00
C ASP A 87 -9.55 -10.56 17.08
N PHE A 88 -8.36 -9.96 17.21
CA PHE A 88 -7.10 -10.69 17.30
C PHE A 88 -6.88 -11.33 18.68
N GLU A 89 -7.68 -10.96 19.69
CA GLU A 89 -7.60 -11.51 21.05
C GLU A 89 -8.46 -12.78 21.17
N MET A 90 -9.63 -12.81 20.51
CA MET A 90 -10.56 -13.95 20.56
C MET A 90 -10.37 -15.02 19.49
N GLY A 91 -9.32 -14.93 18.67
CA GLY A 91 -8.83 -16.06 17.87
C GLY A 91 -9.07 -16.00 16.36
N GLU A 92 -9.70 -14.95 15.83
CA GLU A 92 -9.77 -14.74 14.37
C GLU A 92 -8.44 -14.21 13.83
N LYS A 93 -7.54 -15.14 13.49
CA LYS A 93 -6.19 -14.82 13.00
C LYS A 93 -6.14 -14.54 11.49
N LYS A 94 -7.26 -14.67 10.76
CA LYS A 94 -7.30 -14.57 9.29
C LYS A 94 -8.42 -13.64 8.84
N ILE A 95 -8.06 -12.61 8.08
CA ILE A 95 -9.01 -11.61 7.56
C ILE A 95 -9.55 -12.00 6.17
N GLY A 96 -8.68 -12.50 5.29
CA GLY A 96 -9.08 -12.86 3.92
C GLY A 96 -7.92 -12.81 2.92
N TYR A 97 -8.25 -12.82 1.63
CA TYR A 97 -7.32 -12.69 0.51
C TYR A 97 -7.90 -11.78 -0.56
N ILE A 98 -7.02 -11.11 -1.32
CA ILE A 98 -7.39 -10.35 -2.51
C ILE A 98 -6.73 -11.01 -3.72
N TRP A 99 -7.52 -11.29 -4.76
CA TRP A 99 -7.03 -11.88 -5.99
C TRP A 99 -6.89 -10.83 -7.10
N HIS A 100 -5.68 -10.68 -7.63
CA HIS A 100 -5.33 -9.76 -8.72
C HIS A 100 -4.60 -10.50 -9.86
N THR A 101 -4.93 -10.16 -11.11
CA THR A 101 -4.18 -10.60 -12.29
C THR A 101 -2.77 -9.98 -12.33
N THR A 102 -1.84 -10.59 -13.07
CA THR A 102 -0.48 -10.04 -13.27
C THR A 102 -0.54 -8.75 -14.10
N GLY A 103 0.25 -7.74 -13.72
CA GLY A 103 0.23 -6.41 -14.36
C GLY A 103 -0.83 -5.43 -13.83
N SER A 104 -1.79 -5.86 -13.00
CA SER A 104 -2.85 -4.99 -12.46
C SER A 104 -2.44 -4.04 -11.31
N GLY A 105 -1.15 -3.87 -11.05
CA GLY A 105 -0.66 -3.00 -9.97
C GLY A 105 -0.80 -3.58 -8.55
N LYS A 106 -0.61 -4.90 -8.40
CA LYS A 106 -0.53 -5.58 -7.10
C LYS A 106 0.42 -4.89 -6.11
N THR A 107 1.59 -4.46 -6.57
CA THR A 107 2.63 -3.82 -5.75
C THR A 107 2.15 -2.49 -5.15
N ILE A 108 1.48 -1.65 -5.95
CA ILE A 108 0.90 -0.37 -5.50
C ILE A 108 -0.22 -0.62 -4.50
N THR A 109 -1.11 -1.56 -4.81
CA THR A 109 -2.26 -1.91 -3.95
C THR A 109 -1.78 -2.43 -2.61
N SER A 110 -0.80 -3.33 -2.62
CA SER A 110 -0.26 -3.92 -1.39
C SER A 110 0.53 -2.92 -0.55
N PHE A 111 1.31 -2.05 -1.19
CA PHE A 111 2.00 -0.95 -0.51
C PHE A 111 1.03 -0.05 0.23
N LYS A 112 0.03 0.50 -0.47
CA LYS A 112 -0.93 1.43 0.14
C LYS A 112 -1.75 0.78 1.23
N THR A 113 -2.10 -0.49 1.05
CA THR A 113 -2.77 -1.27 2.09
C THR A 113 -1.91 -1.40 3.34
N ALA A 114 -0.62 -1.74 3.19
CA ALA A 114 0.31 -1.83 4.31
C ALA A 114 0.55 -0.48 5.00
N TRP A 115 0.73 0.58 4.21
CA TRP A 115 0.97 1.95 4.69
C TRP A 115 -0.23 2.52 5.44
N LEU A 116 -1.45 2.25 4.99
CA LEU A 116 -2.68 2.64 5.70
C LEU A 116 -2.90 1.78 6.95
N ALA A 117 -2.63 0.48 6.86
CA ALA A 117 -2.76 -0.43 8.00
C ALA A 117 -1.79 -0.08 9.13
N SER A 118 -0.55 0.32 8.83
CA SER A 118 0.44 0.68 9.85
C SER A 118 0.07 1.94 10.66
N ARG A 119 -0.88 2.73 10.15
CA ARG A 119 -1.41 3.95 10.80
C ARG A 119 -2.70 3.69 11.58
N LEU A 120 -3.20 2.46 11.63
CA LEU A 120 -4.34 2.11 12.47
C LEU A 120 -3.90 1.98 13.94
N PRO A 121 -4.68 2.50 14.90
CA PRO A 121 -4.27 2.55 16.31
C PRO A 121 -4.10 1.16 16.94
N LYS A 122 -4.80 0.14 16.41
CA LYS A 122 -4.70 -1.26 16.87
C LYS A 122 -3.62 -2.07 16.14
N VAL A 123 -2.83 -1.46 15.27
CA VAL A 123 -1.79 -2.13 14.49
C VAL A 123 -0.42 -1.67 14.95
N ASN A 124 0.33 -2.56 15.60
CA ASN A 124 1.68 -2.23 16.07
C ASN A 124 2.71 -2.28 14.93
N LYS A 125 2.57 -3.24 14.00
CA LYS A 125 3.53 -3.47 12.91
C LYS A 125 2.85 -4.13 11.72
N VAL A 126 3.31 -3.78 10.52
CA VAL A 126 2.91 -4.46 9.29
C VAL A 126 4.11 -5.17 8.69
N VAL A 127 3.94 -6.45 8.39
CA VAL A 127 4.98 -7.28 7.79
C VAL A 127 4.53 -7.70 6.40
N PHE A 128 5.32 -7.35 5.39
CA PHE A 128 5.10 -7.75 4.01
C PHE A 128 6.00 -8.94 3.66
N VAL A 129 5.39 -10.10 3.40
CA VAL A 129 6.10 -11.34 3.13
C VAL A 129 6.11 -11.62 1.63
N VAL A 130 7.29 -11.84 1.05
CA VAL A 130 7.49 -12.06 -0.40
C VAL A 130 8.35 -13.29 -0.68
N ASP A 131 8.01 -14.08 -1.70
CA ASP A 131 8.63 -15.39 -1.93
C ASP A 131 10.09 -15.30 -2.43
N ARG A 132 10.42 -14.39 -3.34
CA ARG A 132 11.74 -14.37 -4.02
C ARG A 132 12.63 -13.19 -3.66
N ILE A 133 13.94 -13.42 -3.56
CA ILE A 133 14.99 -12.41 -3.27
C ILE A 133 14.94 -11.24 -4.26
N ALA A 134 14.92 -11.56 -5.56
CA ALA A 134 14.92 -10.56 -6.63
C ALA A 134 13.65 -9.68 -6.60
N LEU A 135 12.50 -10.29 -6.29
CA LEU A 135 11.24 -9.59 -6.06
C LEU A 135 11.27 -8.75 -4.78
N THR A 136 12.04 -9.15 -3.77
CA THR A 136 12.19 -8.39 -2.52
C THR A 136 12.90 -7.08 -2.76
N LYS A 137 14.03 -7.08 -3.50
CA LYS A 137 14.78 -5.85 -3.82
C LYS A 137 13.94 -4.86 -4.64
N GLN A 138 13.28 -5.33 -5.70
CA GLN A 138 12.41 -4.48 -6.51
C GLN A 138 11.22 -3.94 -5.72
N THR A 139 10.63 -4.76 -4.84
CA THR A 139 9.51 -4.32 -3.99
C THR A 139 9.96 -3.29 -2.96
N LEU A 140 11.14 -3.50 -2.37
CA LEU A 140 11.73 -2.56 -1.42
C LEU A 140 12.03 -1.20 -2.06
N GLU A 141 12.66 -1.19 -3.24
CA GLU A 141 12.94 0.03 -4.00
C GLU A 141 11.64 0.76 -4.36
N ASN A 142 10.63 0.03 -4.83
CA ASN A 142 9.31 0.61 -5.10
C ASN A 142 8.68 1.22 -3.84
N TYR A 143 8.71 0.50 -2.71
CA TYR A 143 8.10 0.96 -1.47
C TYR A 143 8.82 2.24 -0.99
N ARG A 144 10.15 2.24 -1.05
CA ARG A 144 10.98 3.39 -0.70
C ARG A 144 10.67 4.60 -1.58
N ALA A 145 10.46 4.38 -2.87
CA ALA A 145 10.08 5.45 -3.79
C ALA A 145 8.65 5.96 -3.54
N TYR A 146 7.77 5.18 -2.90
CA TYR A 146 6.37 5.56 -2.63
C TYR A 146 6.16 6.15 -1.24
N ASP A 147 7.15 6.05 -0.36
CA ASP A 147 7.09 6.55 1.01
C ASP A 147 7.45 8.04 1.07
N PRO A 148 6.50 8.92 1.42
CA PRO A 148 6.77 10.36 1.52
C PRO A 148 7.75 10.70 2.65
N ASP A 149 7.90 9.82 3.64
CA ASP A 149 8.72 10.05 4.83
C ASP A 149 10.16 9.50 4.66
N ASN A 150 10.49 8.95 3.50
CA ASN A 150 11.78 8.31 3.25
C ASN A 150 12.88 9.34 2.94
N ASN A 151 13.37 9.98 4.01
CA ASN A 151 14.61 10.76 4.01
C ASN A 151 15.75 9.91 4.58
N ASP A 152 16.98 10.15 4.10
CA ASP A 152 18.18 9.29 4.19
C ASP A 152 18.61 8.80 5.60
N ASP A 153 17.95 9.21 6.70
CA ASP A 153 18.29 8.80 8.07
C ASP A 153 17.18 8.07 8.85
N VAL A 154 15.89 8.13 8.44
CA VAL A 154 14.76 7.50 9.19
C VAL A 154 13.65 7.04 8.24
N GLY A 155 13.92 6.03 7.41
CA GLY A 155 12.89 5.44 6.54
C GLY A 155 11.88 4.57 7.30
N SER A 156 10.58 4.69 7.00
CA SER A 156 9.53 3.83 7.59
C SER A 156 9.54 2.39 7.04
N ILE A 157 10.35 2.16 6.01
CA ILE A 157 10.47 0.88 5.31
C ILE A 157 11.84 0.26 5.61
N LEU A 158 11.81 -0.82 6.37
CA LEU A 158 13.02 -1.57 6.73
C LEU A 158 13.12 -2.84 5.89
N ASP A 159 14.26 -3.01 5.23
CA ASP A 159 14.70 -4.33 4.79
C ASP A 159 15.20 -5.09 6.01
N THR A 160 14.74 -6.31 6.21
CA THR A 160 15.18 -7.10 7.35
C THR A 160 15.60 -8.49 6.93
N ASN A 161 16.87 -8.80 7.20
CA ASN A 161 17.50 -10.05 6.79
C ASN A 161 17.37 -11.19 7.80
N ASN A 162 16.92 -10.92 9.05
CA ASN A 162 16.74 -11.92 10.09
C ASN A 162 15.68 -11.51 11.13
N THR A 163 15.13 -12.48 11.87
CA THR A 163 14.08 -12.23 12.88
C THR A 163 14.56 -11.45 14.11
N ARG A 164 15.88 -11.36 14.35
CA ARG A 164 16.46 -10.58 15.46
C ARG A 164 16.40 -9.08 15.20
N ASP A 165 16.61 -8.65 13.96
CA ASP A 165 16.57 -7.25 13.55
C ASP A 165 15.12 -6.71 13.52
N LEU A 166 14.14 -7.58 13.22
CA LEU A 166 12.71 -7.27 13.39
C LEU A 166 12.34 -7.02 14.85
N ARG A 167 12.96 -7.76 15.78
CA ARG A 167 12.74 -7.62 17.22
C ARG A 167 13.40 -6.36 17.77
N LYS A 168 14.56 -5.95 17.24
CA LYS A 168 15.23 -4.70 17.61
C LYS A 168 14.47 -3.46 17.10
N SER A 169 13.90 -3.53 15.91
CA SER A 169 13.01 -2.48 15.36
C SER A 169 11.62 -2.44 16.02
N SER A 170 11.36 -3.25 17.06
CA SER A 170 10.11 -3.25 17.84
C SER A 170 9.81 -1.89 18.51
N LYS A 171 10.83 -1.04 18.71
CA LYS A 171 10.68 0.29 19.31
C LYS A 171 10.23 1.39 18.32
N ALA A 172 10.26 1.13 17.01
CA ALA A 172 9.81 2.09 16.02
C ALA A 172 8.31 1.89 15.76
N MET A 173 7.50 2.89 16.11
CA MET A 173 6.05 2.90 15.88
C MET A 173 5.78 3.12 14.38
N GLN A 174 4.81 2.40 13.80
CA GLN A 174 4.32 2.58 12.40
C GLN A 174 5.29 2.17 11.25
N THR A 175 6.10 1.13 11.44
CA THR A 175 7.03 0.63 10.41
C THR A 175 6.43 -0.45 9.51
N VAL A 176 6.71 -0.40 8.20
CA VAL A 176 6.45 -1.50 7.25
C VAL A 176 7.74 -2.28 7.04
N SER A 177 7.76 -3.57 7.37
CA SER A 177 8.94 -4.42 7.22
C SER A 177 8.75 -5.43 6.09
N LEU A 178 9.75 -5.57 5.21
CA LEU A 178 9.76 -6.54 4.12
C LEU A 178 10.54 -7.80 4.53
N LEU A 179 9.95 -8.98 4.35
CA LEU A 179 10.55 -10.27 4.71
C LEU A 179 10.50 -11.29 3.55
N PRO A 180 11.65 -11.86 3.17
CA PRO A 180 11.67 -12.98 2.23
C PRO A 180 11.20 -14.31 2.87
N VAL A 181 10.32 -15.07 2.19
CA VAL A 181 9.69 -16.33 2.69
C VAL A 181 10.72 -17.40 3.06
N TYR A 182 11.78 -17.54 2.27
CA TYR A 182 12.78 -18.61 2.46
C TYR A 182 13.70 -18.38 3.67
N LYS A 183 13.64 -17.22 4.34
CA LYS A 183 14.49 -16.88 5.50
C LYS A 183 13.78 -17.03 6.86
N ASN A 184 13.02 -18.12 7.02
CA ASN A 184 12.57 -18.66 8.32
C ASN A 184 11.29 -18.03 8.94
N LEU A 185 10.15 -18.20 8.27
CA LEU A 185 8.81 -17.87 8.81
C LEU A 185 8.53 -18.57 10.17
N ALA A 186 9.07 -19.78 10.36
CA ALA A 186 8.90 -20.59 11.57
C ALA A 186 9.56 -19.96 12.82
N ASN A 187 10.68 -19.26 12.66
CA ASN A 187 11.33 -18.54 13.76
C ASN A 187 10.63 -17.22 14.10
N TRP A 188 9.85 -16.67 13.16
CA TRP A 188 9.12 -15.41 13.33
C TRP A 188 7.83 -15.60 14.13
N GLN A 189 7.04 -16.64 13.81
CA GLN A 189 5.82 -16.97 14.59
C GLN A 189 6.13 -17.14 16.07
N LYS A 190 7.26 -17.76 16.41
CA LYS A 190 7.70 -17.92 17.81
C LYS A 190 8.11 -16.61 18.49
N ALA A 191 8.65 -15.64 17.74
CA ALA A 191 9.16 -14.38 18.30
C ALA A 191 8.09 -13.28 18.45
N VAL A 192 7.00 -13.35 17.69
CA VAL A 192 5.90 -12.36 17.75
C VAL A 192 4.80 -12.78 18.74
N ILE A 193 4.66 -14.08 19.00
CA ILE A 193 3.61 -14.62 19.89
C ILE A 193 4.10 -14.79 21.34
N SER A 194 5.41 -14.73 21.58
CA SER A 194 5.97 -14.80 22.94
C SER A 194 5.82 -13.45 23.66
N PRO A 195 5.25 -13.41 24.88
CA PRO A 195 5.24 -12.21 25.72
C PRO A 195 6.69 -11.74 25.98
N PRO A 196 6.93 -10.42 26.12
CA PRO A 196 8.22 -9.95 26.59
C PRO A 196 8.47 -10.52 28.00
N GLN A 197 9.67 -11.07 28.21
CA GLN A 197 10.18 -11.34 29.55
C GLN A 197 10.68 -10.05 30.19
#